data_AF-A0A6V7P6K6-F1
#
_entry.id   AF-A0A6V7P6K6-F1
#
_cell.length_a   1.000
_cell.length_b   1.000
_cell.length_c   1.000
_cell.angle_alpha   90.00
_cell.angle_beta   90.00
_cell.angle_gamma   90.00
#
_symmetry.space_group_name_H-M   'P 1'
#
loop_
_entity.id
_entity.type
_entity.pdbx_description
1 polymer ?
#
loop_
_entity_poly.entity_id
_entity_poly.type
_entity_poly.pdbx_seq_one_letter_code
_entity_poly.pdbx_strand_id
1 'polypeptide(L)'
;MDLDPLILYWRRKLCQLKNTAYAAAIVLVFVVHVIISWLFLDKLKFGVIVAVVTLDFSWWVAVAVQFGYVMWGGCPDSWKGFSFEAFYELREFVKLSAASGVTRCLECWYYRTLLLLAGNLKNTETAVDALSVW
;
A
#
# COMPACT_ATOMS: atom_id res chain seq x y z
N MET A 1 -27.50 -19.02 12.88
CA MET A 1 -26.43 -19.99 12.59
C MET A 1 -25.21 -19.46 13.32
N ASP A 2 -25.09 -19.79 14.60
CA ASP A 2 -24.01 -19.28 15.44
C ASP A 2 -22.72 -20.04 15.11
N LEU A 3 -21.72 -19.33 14.60
CA LEU A 3 -20.40 -19.90 14.39
C LEU A 3 -19.76 -20.20 15.76
N ASP A 4 -19.18 -21.39 15.89
CA ASP A 4 -18.48 -21.83 17.08
C ASP A 4 -17.41 -20.79 17.50
N PRO A 5 -17.37 -20.36 18.77
CA PRO A 5 -16.38 -19.40 19.27
C PRO A 5 -14.93 -19.80 19.01
N LEU A 6 -14.63 -21.09 18.89
CA LEU A 6 -13.31 -21.59 18.50
C LEU A 6 -12.98 -21.24 17.04
N ILE A 7 -13.93 -21.34 16.12
CA ILE A 7 -13.73 -20.99 14.70
C ILE A 7 -13.44 -19.49 14.55
N LEU A 8 -14.17 -18.65 15.29
CA LEU A 8 -13.93 -17.21 15.36
C LEU A 8 -12.55 -16.88 15.94
N TYR A 9 -12.15 -17.58 17.00
CA TYR A 9 -10.83 -17.44 17.61
C TYR A 9 -9.70 -17.78 16.63
N TRP A 10 -9.78 -18.92 15.94
CA TRP A 10 -8.77 -19.34 14.97
C TRP A 10 -8.69 -18.40 13.76
N ARG A 11 -9.84 -17.96 13.22
CA ARG A 11 -9.87 -16.96 12.14
C ARG A 11 -9.19 -15.66 12.57
N ARG A 12 -9.49 -15.16 13.78
CA ARG A 12 -8.87 -13.93 14.29
C ARG A 12 -7.36 -14.11 14.42
N LYS A 13 -6.88 -15.20 15.02
CA LYS A 13 -5.45 -15.46 15.23
C LYS A 13 -4.68 -15.57 13.90
N LEU A 14 -5.25 -16.23 12.90
CA LEU A 14 -4.68 -16.34 11.57
C LEU A 14 -4.58 -14.96 10.88
N CYS A 15 -5.62 -14.14 10.94
CA CYS A 15 -5.58 -12.78 10.41
C CYS A 15 -4.53 -11.92 11.11
N GLN A 16 -4.37 -12.04 12.43
CA GLN A 16 -3.36 -11.30 13.18
C GLN A 16 -1.93 -11.71 12.79
N LEU A 17 -1.66 -13.01 12.62
CA LEU A 17 -0.33 -13.48 12.20
C LEU A 17 0.02 -12.99 10.79
N LYS A 18 -0.95 -13.01 9.85
CA LYS A 18 -0.77 -12.48 8.50
C LYS A 18 -0.49 -10.97 8.50
N ASN A 19 -1.26 -10.21 9.31
CA ASN A 19 -1.08 -8.77 9.42
C ASN A 19 0.26 -8.39 10.02
N THR A 20 0.74 -9.14 11.02
CA THR A 20 2.03 -8.86 11.67
C THR A 20 3.21 -9.16 10.76
N ALA A 21 3.18 -10.26 9.99
CA ALA A 21 4.20 -10.54 8.98
C ALA A 21 4.26 -9.45 7.90
N TYR A 22 3.09 -9.02 7.41
CA TYR A 22 2.96 -7.92 6.45
C TYR A 22 3.49 -6.59 7.01
N ALA A 23 3.10 -6.24 8.24
CA ALA A 23 3.56 -5.03 8.91
C ALA A 23 5.09 -5.04 9.13
N ALA A 24 5.66 -6.16 9.56
CA ALA A 24 7.11 -6.31 9.73
C ALA A 24 7.87 -6.12 8.40
N ALA A 25 7.35 -6.69 7.30
CA ALA A 25 7.94 -6.51 5.97
C ALA A 25 7.91 -5.04 5.52
N ILE A 26 6.80 -4.33 5.75
CA ILE A 26 6.71 -2.90 5.41
C ILE A 26 7.68 -2.06 6.23
N VAL A 27 7.76 -2.31 7.54
CA VAL A 27 8.70 -1.58 8.41
C VAL A 27 10.13 -1.77 7.92
N LEU A 28 10.52 -2.99 7.57
CA LEU A 28 11.84 -3.28 7.01
C LEU A 28 12.08 -2.51 5.70
N VAL A 29 11.14 -2.58 4.75
CA VAL A 29 11.24 -1.87 3.47
C VAL A 29 11.31 -0.36 3.67
N PHE A 30 10.53 0.18 4.60
CA PHE A 30 10.53 1.61 4.93
C PHE A 30 11.89 2.06 5.47
N VAL A 31 12.48 1.30 6.41
CA VAL A 31 13.81 1.60 6.96
C VAL A 31 14.86 1.59 5.85
N VAL A 32 14.84 0.57 4.99
CA VAL A 32 15.74 0.48 3.83
C VAL A 32 15.54 1.65 2.88
N HIS A 33 14.30 2.00 2.58
CA HIS A 33 13.95 3.14 1.72
C HIS A 33 14.49 4.46 2.28
N VAL A 34 14.32 4.72 3.58
CA VAL A 34 14.83 5.93 4.25
C VAL A 34 16.35 6.01 4.15
N ILE A 35 17.05 4.91 4.42
CA ILE A 35 18.53 4.87 4.37
C ILE A 35 19.03 5.14 2.94
N ILE A 36 18.41 4.50 1.95
CA ILE A 36 18.78 4.69 0.54
C ILE A 36 18.45 6.12 0.11
N SER A 37 17.25 6.62 0.37
CA SER A 37 16.86 8.00 0.04
C SER A 37 17.80 9.03 0.68
N TRP A 38 18.19 8.86 1.94
CA TRP A 38 19.18 9.71 2.59
C TRP A 38 20.53 9.68 1.87
N LEU A 39 21.04 8.49 1.54
CA LEU A 39 22.31 8.35 0.84
C LEU A 39 22.28 9.02 -0.55
N PHE A 40 21.26 8.73 -1.34
CA PHE A 40 21.17 9.18 -2.73
C PHE A 40 20.83 10.67 -2.85
N LEU A 41 19.98 11.21 -1.97
CA LEU A 41 19.53 12.61 -2.06
C LEU A 41 20.40 13.59 -1.27
N ASP A 42 20.84 13.23 -0.05
CA ASP A 42 21.65 14.14 0.79
C ASP A 42 23.14 14.02 0.48
N LYS A 43 23.68 12.79 0.47
CA LYS A 43 25.13 12.57 0.33
C LYS A 43 25.59 12.63 -1.11
N LEU A 44 24.88 11.94 -2.00
CA LEU A 44 25.25 11.85 -3.41
C LEU A 44 24.62 12.96 -4.26
N LYS A 45 23.71 13.76 -3.67
CA LYS A 45 23.04 14.91 -4.30
C LYS A 45 22.41 14.59 -5.66
N PHE A 46 21.87 13.40 -5.81
CA PHE A 46 21.13 13.06 -7.02
C PHE A 46 19.82 13.85 -7.11
N GLY A 47 19.40 14.14 -8.34
CA GLY A 47 18.17 14.90 -8.60
C GLY A 47 16.90 14.08 -8.35
N VAL A 48 15.76 14.76 -8.51
CA VAL A 48 14.41 14.20 -8.29
C VAL A 48 14.13 12.90 -9.05
N ILE A 49 14.73 12.72 -10.23
CA ILE A 49 14.57 11.49 -11.04
C ILE A 49 15.02 10.26 -10.24
N VAL A 50 16.16 10.34 -9.57
CA VAL A 50 16.70 9.24 -8.76
C VAL A 50 15.83 9.01 -7.52
N ALA A 51 15.24 10.06 -6.95
CA ALA A 51 14.29 9.95 -5.85
C ALA A 51 13.07 9.11 -6.24
N VAL A 52 12.47 9.40 -7.40
CA VAL A 52 11.29 8.69 -7.91
C VAL A 52 11.62 7.23 -8.20
N VAL A 53 12.74 6.96 -8.89
CA VAL A 53 13.16 5.58 -9.19
C VAL A 53 13.42 4.77 -7.92
N THR A 54 14.03 5.40 -6.90
CA THR A 54 14.29 4.75 -5.60
C THR A 54 12.99 4.39 -4.88
N LEU A 55 11.99 5.27 -4.94
CA LEU A 55 10.66 5.04 -4.37
C LEU A 55 9.96 3.87 -5.07
N ASP A 56 9.92 3.89 -6.41
CA ASP A 56 9.30 2.83 -7.20
C ASP A 56 9.95 1.47 -6.93
N PHE A 57 11.29 1.44 -6.87
CA PHE A 57 12.03 0.22 -6.57
C PHE A 57 11.71 -0.32 -5.16
N SER A 58 11.56 0.56 -4.17
CA SER A 58 11.29 0.15 -2.78
C SER A 58 9.93 -0.56 -2.66
N TRP A 59 8.94 -0.16 -3.46
CA TRP A 59 7.67 -0.89 -3.54
C TRP A 59 7.86 -2.30 -4.10
N TRP A 60 8.62 -2.47 -5.18
CA TRP A 60 8.89 -3.80 -5.73
C TRP A 60 9.60 -4.73 -4.75
N VAL A 61 10.47 -4.19 -3.90
CA VAL A 61 11.09 -4.96 -2.81
C VAL A 61 10.03 -5.49 -1.83
N ALA A 62 9.04 -4.67 -1.44
CA ALA A 62 7.94 -5.12 -0.58
C ALA A 62 7.13 -6.25 -1.23
N VAL A 63 6.84 -6.14 -2.53
CA VAL A 63 6.14 -7.19 -3.29
C VAL A 63 6.95 -8.48 -3.28
N ALA A 64 8.25 -8.40 -3.55
CA ALA A 64 9.13 -9.57 -3.57
C ALA A 64 9.24 -10.26 -2.20
N VAL A 65 9.38 -9.50 -1.11
CA VAL A 65 9.43 -10.05 0.26
C VAL A 65 8.13 -10.77 0.62
N GLN A 66 6.98 -10.18 0.31
CA GLN A 66 5.68 -10.78 0.61
C GLN A 66 5.38 -12.00 -0.25
N PHE A 67 5.71 -11.93 -1.53
CA PHE A 67 5.59 -13.07 -2.42
C PHE A 67 6.47 -14.24 -1.96
N GLY A 68 7.73 -13.95 -1.61
CA GLY A 68 8.64 -14.93 -1.03
C GLY A 68 8.09 -15.55 0.26
N TYR A 69 7.59 -14.74 1.20
CA TYR A 69 6.98 -15.23 2.44
C TYR A 69 5.87 -16.25 2.19
N VAL A 70 5.00 -15.98 1.22
CA VAL A 70 3.91 -16.90 0.85
C VAL A 70 4.46 -18.18 0.20
N MET A 71 5.43 -18.06 -0.72
CA MET A 71 6.01 -19.19 -1.45
C MET A 71 6.85 -20.13 -0.58
N TRP A 72 7.58 -19.62 0.42
CA TRP A 72 8.40 -20.40 1.36
C TRP A 72 7.60 -20.99 2.54
N GLY A 73 6.27 -21.02 2.46
CA GLY A 73 5.43 -21.68 3.45
C GLY A 73 5.12 -20.83 4.69
N GLY A 74 5.27 -19.50 4.61
CA GLY A 74 4.81 -18.60 5.68
C GLY A 74 3.29 -18.65 5.90
N CYS A 75 2.53 -19.11 4.89
CA CYS A 75 1.12 -19.47 5.01
C CYS A 75 0.80 -20.65 4.07
N PRO A 76 0.99 -21.91 4.52
CA PRO A 76 0.89 -23.07 3.64
C PRO A 76 -0.52 -23.26 3.06
N ASP A 77 -1.56 -22.80 3.76
CA ASP A 77 -2.95 -22.90 3.30
C ASP A 77 -3.36 -21.76 2.35
N SER A 78 -2.58 -20.68 2.22
CA SER A 78 -3.00 -19.50 1.44
C SER A 78 -2.62 -19.55 -0.03
N TRP A 79 -1.62 -20.37 -0.41
CA TRP A 79 -1.18 -20.46 -1.79
C TRP A 79 -1.00 -21.92 -2.20
N LYS A 80 -1.85 -22.37 -3.11
CA LYS A 80 -1.83 -23.75 -3.65
C LYS A 80 -1.26 -23.80 -5.08
N GLY A 81 -0.61 -22.73 -5.52
CA GLY A 81 -0.16 -22.54 -6.90
C GLY A 81 -1.18 -21.80 -7.77
N PHE A 82 -0.80 -21.56 -9.01
CA PHE A 82 -1.69 -20.97 -10.02
C PHE A 82 -2.67 -22.02 -10.56
N SER A 83 -3.96 -21.70 -10.59
CA SER A 83 -4.99 -22.49 -11.27
C SER A 83 -6.00 -21.56 -11.96
N PHE A 84 -6.71 -22.07 -12.97
CA PHE A 84 -7.69 -21.29 -13.73
C PHE A 84 -8.90 -20.87 -12.87
N GLU A 85 -9.27 -21.67 -11.88
CA GLU A 85 -10.33 -21.37 -10.92
C GLU A 85 -10.04 -20.10 -10.11
N ALA A 86 -8.77 -19.83 -9.79
CA ALA A 86 -8.38 -18.60 -9.10
C ALA A 86 -8.68 -17.32 -9.92
N PHE A 87 -8.69 -17.42 -11.26
CA PHE A 87 -9.02 -16.29 -12.14
C PHE A 87 -10.53 -16.03 -12.22
N TYR A 88 -11.37 -17.02 -11.93
CA TYR A 88 -12.83 -16.83 -11.89
C TYR A 88 -13.25 -15.98 -10.69
N GLU A 89 -12.72 -16.30 -9.50
CA GLU A 89 -12.87 -15.50 -8.29
C GLU A 89 -12.28 -14.07 -8.46
N LEU A 90 -11.23 -13.94 -9.28
CA LEU A 90 -10.61 -12.64 -9.57
C LEU A 90 -11.58 -11.67 -10.26
N ARG A 91 -12.58 -12.16 -10.99
CA ARG A 91 -13.53 -11.30 -11.72
C ARG A 91 -14.38 -10.46 -10.76
N GLU A 92 -14.92 -11.06 -9.71
CA GLU A 92 -15.68 -10.32 -8.70
C GLU A 92 -14.76 -9.39 -7.89
N PHE A 93 -13.53 -9.83 -7.62
CA PHE A 93 -12.51 -8.97 -7.02
C PHE A 93 -12.19 -7.75 -7.89
N VAL A 94 -12.09 -7.91 -9.22
CA VAL A 94 -11.85 -6.80 -10.15
C VAL A 94 -13.03 -5.82 -10.14
N LYS A 95 -14.27 -6.30 -10.06
CA LYS A 95 -15.44 -5.43 -9.95
C LYS A 95 -15.42 -4.59 -8.67
N LEU A 96 -15.10 -5.21 -7.54
CA LEU A 96 -14.95 -4.52 -6.25
C LEU A 96 -13.76 -3.54 -6.27
N SER A 97 -12.63 -3.96 -6.83
CA SER A 97 -11.43 -3.14 -6.99
C SER A 97 -11.66 -1.95 -7.92
N ALA A 98 -12.44 -2.13 -8.99
CA ALA A 98 -12.83 -1.06 -9.89
C ALA A 98 -13.71 -0.02 -9.17
N ALA A 99 -14.70 -0.48 -8.39
CA ALA A 99 -15.53 0.42 -7.60
C ALA A 99 -14.68 1.21 -6.59
N SER A 100 -13.79 0.54 -5.84
CA SER A 100 -12.85 1.19 -4.92
C SER A 100 -11.89 2.15 -5.65
N GLY A 101 -11.38 1.76 -6.81
CA GLY A 101 -10.52 2.57 -7.65
C GLY A 101 -11.21 3.85 -8.10
N VAL A 102 -12.47 3.76 -8.55
CA VAL A 102 -13.27 4.95 -8.91
C VAL A 102 -13.44 5.88 -7.71
N THR A 103 -13.81 5.35 -6.54
CA THR A 103 -13.92 6.16 -5.31
C THR A 103 -12.61 6.88 -4.99
N ARG A 104 -11.48 6.16 -5.06
CA ARG A 104 -10.16 6.73 -4.76
C ARG A 104 -9.72 7.77 -5.79
N CYS A 105 -10.03 7.55 -7.07
CA CYS A 105 -9.78 8.52 -8.14
C CYS A 105 -10.58 9.81 -7.92
N LEU A 106 -11.87 9.69 -7.61
CA LEU A 106 -12.73 10.84 -7.32
C LEU A 106 -12.24 11.62 -6.10
N GLU A 107 -11.84 10.92 -5.04
CA GLU A 107 -11.21 11.53 -3.86
C GLU A 107 -9.96 12.31 -4.26
N CYS A 108 -9.06 11.69 -5.03
CA CYS A 108 -7.81 12.32 -5.46
C CYS A 108 -8.04 13.54 -6.39
N TRP A 109 -9.01 13.46 -7.30
CA TRP A 109 -9.40 14.58 -8.17
C TRP A 109 -10.03 15.72 -7.39
N TYR A 110 -10.89 15.41 -6.43
CA TYR A 110 -11.49 16.39 -5.54
C TYR A 110 -10.41 17.16 -4.77
N TYR A 111 -9.50 16.45 -4.10
CA TYR A 111 -8.39 17.08 -3.37
C TYR A 111 -7.48 17.92 -4.28
N ARG A 112 -7.13 17.42 -5.47
CA ARG A 112 -6.32 18.19 -6.42
C ARG A 112 -7.03 19.45 -6.88
N THR A 113 -8.34 19.39 -7.13
CA THR A 113 -9.13 20.56 -7.51
C THR A 113 -9.18 21.59 -6.38
N LEU A 114 -9.39 21.15 -5.13
CA LEU A 114 -9.33 22.04 -3.97
C LEU A 114 -7.96 22.71 -3.82
N LEU A 115 -6.88 21.95 -3.98
CA LEU A 115 -5.51 22.48 -3.94
C LEU A 115 -5.28 23.52 -5.04
N LEU A 116 -5.75 23.28 -6.27
CA LEU A 116 -5.64 24.25 -7.36
C LEU A 116 -6.45 25.53 -7.08
N LEU A 117 -7.64 25.41 -6.51
CA LEU A 117 -8.48 26.55 -6.15
C LEU A 117 -7.85 27.37 -5.00
N ALA A 118 -7.36 26.71 -3.96
CA ALA A 118 -6.64 27.36 -2.86
C ALA A 118 -5.34 28.02 -3.36
N GLY A 119 -4.67 27.37 -4.31
CA GLY A 119 -3.53 27.90 -5.07
C GLY A 119 -3.77 29.29 -5.66
N ASN A 120 -5.01 29.56 -6.10
CA ASN A 120 -5.38 30.78 -6.82
C ASN A 120 -5.98 31.88 -5.92
N LEU A 121 -6.05 31.67 -4.59
CA LEU A 121 -6.54 32.69 -3.66
C LEU A 121 -5.46 33.74 -3.36
N LYS A 122 -5.87 34.96 -2.99
CA LYS A 122 -4.94 36.05 -2.62
C LYS A 122 -4.00 35.69 -1.46
N ASN A 123 -4.45 34.82 -0.55
CA ASN A 123 -3.67 34.32 0.59
C ASN A 123 -3.41 32.81 0.40
N THR A 124 -2.72 32.46 -0.69
CA THR A 124 -2.47 31.06 -1.11
C THR A 124 -1.88 30.21 0.02
N GLU A 125 -0.87 30.72 0.72
CA GLU A 125 -0.15 29.97 1.75
C GLU A 125 -1.08 29.54 2.88
N THR A 126 -1.84 30.47 3.46
CA THR A 126 -2.81 30.17 4.52
C THR A 126 -3.92 29.23 4.06
N ALA A 127 -4.40 29.37 2.82
CA ALA A 127 -5.47 28.53 2.28
C ALA A 127 -5.00 27.09 2.03
N VAL A 128 -3.80 26.91 1.46
CA VAL A 128 -3.21 25.59 1.23
C VAL A 128 -2.81 24.93 2.55
N ASP A 129 -2.27 25.69 3.50
CA ASP A 129 -1.89 25.19 4.82
C ASP A 129 -3.12 24.69 5.59
N ALA A 130 -4.23 25.44 5.57
CA ALA A 130 -5.50 25.03 6.16
C ALA A 130 -6.08 23.74 5.52
N LEU A 131 -5.83 23.49 4.24
CA LEU A 131 -6.22 22.24 3.57
C LEU A 131 -5.29 21.05 3.91
N SER A 132 -4.08 21.32 4.42
CA SER A 132 -3.10 20.28 4.77
C SER A 132 -3.28 19.71 6.18
N VAL A 133 -4.00 20.43 7.05
CA VAL A 133 -4.39 19.99 8.39
C VAL A 133 -5.57 19.02 8.26
N TRP A 134 -5.27 17.72 8.37
CA TRP A 134 -6.22 16.61 8.42
C TRP A 134 -6.60 16.24 9.86
#